data_AF-A0A8B6CVS8-F1
#
_entry.id   AF-A0A8B6CVS8-F1
#
_cell.length_a   1.000
_cell.length_b   1.000
_cell.length_c   1.000
_cell.angle_alpha   90.00
_cell.angle_beta   90.00
_cell.angle_gamma   90.00
#
_symmetry.space_group_name_H-M   'P 1'
#
loop_
_entity.id
_entity.type
_entity.pdbx_description
1 polymer ?
#
loop_
_entity_poly.entity_id
_entity_poly.type
_entity_poly.pdbx_seq_one_letter_code
_entity_poly.pdbx_strand_id
1 'polypeptide(L)'
;MTLKTFLLPFRHLTEHIPKLSVLPVKITINVLPKDLKISDVVFAPTDRTKPRVIGAVEGAMSANKDKLVKWPDDVQFILFGPFAKCNQHETEKVVQEVLQNGVTYPDVTVLDSQSMPVLHQSMSPGSEIVIFGEVKFESDLPKKCFAGLYIKEEDQIVDYFICQSCNFKWICRSCMEVCHKGHVIQPYIMNFHPSWACCYCPKNKKCIIRE
;
A
#
# COMPACT_ATOMS: atom_id res chain seq x y z
N MET A 1 -67.05 -13.24 -12.56
CA MET A 1 -66.10 -12.17 -12.15
C MET A 1 -64.72 -12.80 -12.10
N THR A 2 -63.91 -12.57 -13.14
CA THR A 2 -62.66 -13.31 -13.38
C THR A 2 -61.53 -12.30 -13.38
N LEU A 3 -60.79 -12.22 -12.26
CA LEU A 3 -59.57 -11.43 -12.17
C LEU A 3 -58.42 -12.26 -12.76
N LYS A 4 -58.05 -11.96 -14.01
CA LYS A 4 -56.84 -12.50 -14.64
C LYS A 4 -55.62 -11.80 -14.04
N THR A 5 -54.80 -12.58 -13.36
CA THR A 5 -53.49 -12.24 -12.82
C THR A 5 -52.56 -11.78 -13.95
N PHE A 6 -52.17 -10.50 -13.94
CA PHE A 6 -51.06 -9.98 -14.74
C PHE A 6 -49.74 -10.43 -14.09
N LEU A 7 -49.21 -11.56 -14.55
CA LEU A 7 -47.84 -11.98 -14.24
C LEU A 7 -47.00 -11.86 -15.53
N LEU A 8 -45.90 -11.12 -15.40
CA LEU A 8 -44.76 -10.91 -16.31
C LEU A 8 -44.80 -9.60 -17.12
N PRO A 9 -43.72 -8.80 -16.99
CA PRO A 9 -42.52 -9.10 -17.78
C PRO A 9 -41.19 -8.89 -17.02
N PHE A 10 -40.93 -9.62 -15.93
CA PHE A 10 -39.58 -9.62 -15.33
C PHE A 10 -38.59 -10.54 -16.08
N ARG A 11 -39.07 -11.55 -16.82
CA ARG A 11 -38.19 -12.50 -17.54
C ARG A 11 -37.48 -11.91 -18.77
N HIS A 12 -38.15 -11.01 -19.52
CA HIS A 12 -37.56 -10.44 -20.73
C HIS A 12 -36.44 -9.42 -20.49
N LEU A 13 -36.43 -8.75 -19.33
CA LEU A 13 -35.37 -7.79 -18.99
C LEU A 13 -34.06 -8.49 -18.63
N THR A 14 -34.10 -9.72 -18.11
CA THR A 14 -32.91 -10.53 -17.83
C THR A 14 -32.29 -11.18 -19.07
N GLU A 15 -33.07 -11.42 -20.13
CA GLU A 15 -32.62 -12.07 -21.37
C GLU A 15 -31.93 -11.11 -22.34
N HIS A 16 -32.23 -9.81 -22.23
CA HIS A 16 -31.72 -8.77 -23.14
C HIS A 16 -30.93 -7.68 -22.40
N ILE A 17 -30.22 -8.02 -21.32
CA ILE A 17 -29.25 -7.10 -20.73
C ILE A 17 -28.15 -6.87 -21.77
N PRO A 18 -28.00 -5.65 -22.32
CA PRO A 18 -26.94 -5.38 -23.29
C PRO A 18 -25.59 -5.67 -22.62
N LYS A 19 -24.74 -6.44 -23.29
CA LYS A 19 -23.36 -6.66 -22.82
C LYS A 19 -22.70 -5.29 -22.71
N LEU A 20 -22.34 -4.89 -21.50
CA LEU A 20 -21.58 -3.66 -21.26
C LEU A 20 -20.28 -3.76 -22.07
N SER A 21 -20.19 -2.99 -23.15
CA SER A 21 -19.01 -2.88 -24.01
C SER A 21 -18.02 -1.85 -23.46
N VAL A 22 -17.91 -1.76 -22.14
CA VAL A 22 -16.99 -0.82 -21.50
C VAL A 22 -15.66 -1.53 -21.35
N LEU A 23 -14.61 -0.97 -21.94
CA LEU A 23 -13.29 -1.56 -21.89
C LEU A 23 -12.66 -1.34 -20.51
N PRO A 24 -11.84 -2.28 -20.02
CA PRO A 24 -11.01 -2.05 -18.85
C PRO A 24 -10.10 -0.83 -19.05
N VAL A 25 -9.88 -0.08 -17.98
CA VAL A 25 -9.12 1.16 -17.99
C VAL A 25 -7.80 0.98 -17.25
N LYS A 26 -6.70 1.50 -17.81
CA LYS A 26 -5.40 1.55 -17.14
C LYS A 26 -5.20 2.87 -16.43
N ILE A 27 -4.86 2.81 -15.14
CA ILE A 27 -4.63 3.97 -14.30
C ILE A 27 -3.34 3.83 -13.49
N THR A 28 -2.95 4.92 -12.83
CA THR A 28 -1.92 4.93 -11.80
C THR A 28 -2.58 4.96 -10.41
N ILE A 29 -1.98 4.29 -9.42
CA ILE A 29 -2.33 4.43 -8.01
C ILE A 29 -1.17 5.10 -7.28
N ASN A 30 -1.44 6.16 -6.53
CA ASN A 30 -0.44 6.90 -5.76
C ASN A 30 -0.81 6.87 -4.27
N VAL A 31 0.10 6.35 -3.43
CA VAL A 31 -0.05 6.30 -1.98
C VAL A 31 0.76 7.44 -1.37
N LEU A 32 0.10 8.58 -1.12
CA LEU A 32 0.77 9.84 -0.72
C LEU A 32 1.71 9.69 0.49
N PRO A 33 1.33 9.05 1.60
CA PRO A 33 2.21 8.96 2.78
C PRO A 33 3.52 8.22 2.53
N LYS A 34 3.58 7.39 1.47
CA LYS A 34 4.71 6.52 1.16
C LYS A 34 5.49 6.92 -0.08
N ASP A 35 5.03 7.95 -0.79
CA ASP A 35 5.51 8.27 -2.14
C ASP A 35 5.58 7.01 -3.04
N LEU A 36 4.58 6.13 -2.90
CA LEU A 36 4.51 4.89 -3.65
C LEU A 36 3.58 5.07 -4.85
N LYS A 37 4.15 4.96 -6.06
CA LYS A 37 3.40 4.99 -7.31
C LYS A 37 3.37 3.63 -7.99
N ILE A 38 2.18 3.11 -8.23
CA ILE A 38 1.91 1.85 -8.91
C ILE A 38 1.30 2.18 -10.27
N SER A 39 2.03 1.89 -11.33
CA SER A 39 1.60 2.18 -12.71
C SER A 39 0.88 0.98 -13.32
N ASP A 40 0.14 1.23 -14.41
CA ASP A 40 -0.52 0.20 -15.23
C ASP A 40 -1.54 -0.69 -14.49
N VAL A 41 -2.21 -0.14 -13.46
CA VAL A 41 -3.27 -0.86 -12.76
C VAL A 41 -4.52 -0.91 -13.64
N VAL A 42 -4.93 -2.11 -14.02
CA VAL A 42 -6.12 -2.34 -14.85
C VAL A 42 -7.36 -2.43 -13.98
N PHE A 43 -8.33 -1.55 -14.20
CA PHE A 43 -9.67 -1.60 -13.62
C PHE A 43 -10.67 -2.13 -14.65
N ALA A 44 -11.31 -3.25 -14.36
CA ALA A 44 -12.47 -3.73 -15.12
C ALA A 44 -13.72 -2.89 -14.79
N PRO A 45 -14.73 -2.84 -15.69
CA PRO A 45 -15.97 -2.08 -15.45
C PRO A 45 -16.67 -2.42 -14.12
N THR A 46 -16.65 -3.68 -13.73
CA THR A 46 -17.29 -4.18 -12.51
C THR A 46 -16.42 -4.10 -11.27
N ASP A 47 -15.16 -3.67 -11.40
CA ASP A 47 -14.26 -3.58 -10.26
C ASP A 47 -14.74 -2.50 -9.28
N ARG A 48 -14.70 -2.82 -8.00
CA ARG A 48 -14.98 -1.87 -6.93
C ARG A 48 -13.69 -1.21 -6.46
N THR A 49 -13.78 0.06 -6.09
CA THR A 49 -12.63 0.88 -5.69
C THR A 49 -11.78 0.23 -4.60
N LYS A 50 -12.31 0.03 -3.37
CA LYS A 50 -11.51 -0.45 -2.23
C LYS A 50 -10.87 -1.83 -2.48
N PRO A 51 -11.61 -2.89 -2.88
CA PRO A 51 -11.01 -4.20 -3.11
C PRO A 51 -9.93 -4.20 -4.20
N ARG A 52 -10.16 -3.48 -5.30
CA ARG A 52 -9.22 -3.46 -6.42
C ARG A 52 -7.95 -2.68 -6.09
N VAL A 53 -8.08 -1.54 -5.40
CA VAL A 53 -6.95 -0.73 -4.93
C VAL A 53 -6.12 -1.50 -3.91
N ILE A 54 -6.76 -2.12 -2.90
CA ILE A 54 -6.06 -2.92 -1.89
C ILE A 54 -5.27 -4.05 -2.56
N GLY A 55 -5.90 -4.84 -3.43
CA GLY A 55 -5.20 -5.92 -4.13
C GLY A 55 -4.03 -5.45 -5.00
N ALA A 56 -4.13 -4.27 -5.61
CA ALA A 56 -3.03 -3.68 -6.37
C ALA A 56 -1.87 -3.24 -5.46
N VAL A 57 -2.17 -2.60 -4.33
CA VAL A 57 -1.17 -2.18 -3.34
C VAL A 57 -0.49 -3.38 -2.70
N GLU A 58 -1.25 -4.38 -2.24
CA GLU A 58 -0.71 -5.62 -1.67
C GLU A 58 0.16 -6.38 -2.66
N GLY A 59 -0.26 -6.46 -3.93
CA GLY A 59 0.52 -7.09 -4.99
C GLY A 59 1.86 -6.38 -5.24
N ALA A 60 1.84 -5.05 -5.34
CA ALA A 60 3.05 -4.24 -5.53
C ALA A 60 4.00 -4.34 -4.32
N MET A 61 3.46 -4.35 -3.10
CA MET A 61 4.24 -4.36 -1.87
C MET A 61 4.79 -5.75 -1.53
N SER A 62 4.07 -6.81 -1.89
CA SER A 62 4.57 -8.19 -1.81
C SER A 62 5.78 -8.40 -2.72
N ALA A 63 5.81 -7.79 -3.91
CA ALA A 63 6.98 -7.83 -4.79
C ALA A 63 8.22 -7.19 -4.14
N ASN A 64 8.01 -6.21 -3.25
CA ASN A 64 9.05 -5.52 -2.48
C ASN A 64 9.34 -6.15 -1.11
N LYS A 65 8.72 -7.30 -0.78
CA LYS A 65 8.79 -7.95 0.55
C LYS A 65 8.37 -7.04 1.73
N ASP A 66 7.49 -6.07 1.48
CA ASP A 66 6.93 -5.20 2.52
C ASP A 66 5.44 -5.51 2.63
N LYS A 67 4.99 -6.15 3.70
CA LYS A 67 3.57 -6.52 3.80
C LYS A 67 2.75 -5.37 4.37
N LEU A 68 1.51 -5.27 3.88
CA LEU A 68 0.50 -4.40 4.47
C LEU A 68 0.11 -4.96 5.86
N VAL A 69 0.25 -4.16 6.91
CA VAL A 69 -0.06 -4.57 8.28
C VAL A 69 -1.52 -4.32 8.60
N LYS A 70 -2.02 -3.13 8.22
CA LYS A 70 -3.40 -2.74 8.47
C LYS A 70 -3.87 -1.77 7.39
N TRP A 71 -5.08 -2.01 6.89
CA TRP A 71 -5.83 -1.04 6.10
C TRP A 71 -6.83 -0.32 6.99
N PRO A 72 -6.64 0.97 7.31
CA PRO A 72 -7.61 1.73 8.09
C PRO A 72 -8.89 2.01 7.30
N ASP A 73 -10.02 2.19 8.00
CA ASP A 73 -11.30 2.49 7.37
C ASP A 73 -11.48 3.97 7.02
N ASP A 74 -10.67 4.85 7.61
CA ASP A 74 -10.62 6.29 7.33
C ASP A 74 -9.86 6.64 6.05
N VAL A 75 -9.24 5.66 5.38
CA VAL A 75 -8.55 5.84 4.11
C VAL A 75 -9.53 6.32 3.04
N GLN A 76 -9.23 7.47 2.45
CA GLN A 76 -9.99 8.07 1.36
C GLN A 76 -9.34 7.78 0.01
N PHE A 77 -10.17 7.63 -1.01
CA PHE A 77 -9.76 7.44 -2.40
C PHE A 77 -10.18 8.66 -3.20
N ILE A 78 -9.24 9.30 -3.89
CA ILE A 78 -9.51 10.46 -4.72
C ILE A 78 -9.09 10.13 -6.15
N LEU A 79 -10.02 10.25 -7.09
CA LEU A 79 -9.75 10.09 -8.52
C LEU A 79 -9.36 11.43 -9.12
N PHE A 80 -8.19 11.48 -9.73
CA PHE A 80 -7.72 12.56 -10.58
C PHE A 80 -7.88 12.14 -12.04
N GLY A 81 -8.47 13.03 -12.84
CA GLY A 81 -8.52 12.89 -14.29
C GLY A 81 -7.14 12.94 -14.93
N PRO A 82 -7.02 12.53 -16.20
CA PRO A 82 -5.74 12.38 -16.90
C PRO A 82 -4.93 13.69 -16.99
N PHE A 83 -5.61 14.84 -17.00
CA PHE A 83 -4.99 16.17 -17.08
C PHE A 83 -4.97 16.93 -15.76
N ALA A 84 -5.57 16.38 -14.69
CA ALA A 84 -5.60 16.98 -13.36
C ALA A 84 -4.38 16.59 -12.50
N LYS A 85 -3.50 15.73 -13.03
CA LYS A 85 -2.28 15.30 -12.36
C LYS A 85 -1.37 16.49 -12.08
N CYS A 86 -0.85 16.54 -10.87
CA CYS A 86 0.05 17.58 -10.40
C CYS A 86 1.25 16.95 -9.69
N ASN A 87 2.20 17.79 -9.26
CA ASN A 87 3.31 17.30 -8.44
C ASN A 87 2.80 16.87 -7.05
N GLN A 88 3.59 16.09 -6.30
CA GLN A 88 3.17 15.52 -5.02
C GLN A 88 2.69 16.58 -4.02
N HIS A 89 3.40 17.70 -3.90
CA HIS A 89 3.06 18.80 -2.99
C HIS A 89 1.72 19.46 -3.34
N GLU A 90 1.47 19.65 -4.62
CA GLU A 90 0.18 20.16 -5.12
C GLU A 90 -0.94 19.14 -4.93
N THR A 91 -0.67 17.85 -5.18
CA THR A 91 -1.65 16.78 -4.95
C THR A 91 -2.06 16.73 -3.49
N GLU A 92 -1.11 16.80 -2.56
CA GLU A 92 -1.40 16.84 -1.12
C GLU A 92 -2.28 18.03 -0.75
N LYS A 93 -1.98 19.23 -1.28
CA LYS A 93 -2.82 20.42 -1.06
C LYS A 93 -4.24 20.24 -1.60
N VAL A 94 -4.38 19.80 -2.84
CA VAL A 94 -5.68 19.58 -3.47
C VAL A 94 -6.50 18.56 -2.67
N VAL A 95 -5.88 17.45 -2.27
CA VAL A 95 -6.55 16.42 -1.46
C VAL A 95 -7.01 16.98 -0.12
N GLN A 96 -6.16 17.75 0.57
CA GLN A 96 -6.53 18.40 1.84
C GLN A 96 -7.69 19.38 1.66
N GLU A 97 -7.66 20.22 0.62
CA GLU A 97 -8.73 21.18 0.33
C GLU A 97 -10.06 20.49 -0.04
N VAL A 98 -10.01 19.41 -0.82
CA VAL A 98 -11.19 18.62 -1.17
C VAL A 98 -11.80 17.95 0.07
N LEU A 99 -10.97 17.32 0.92
CA LEU A 99 -11.46 16.54 2.05
C LEU A 99 -11.85 17.40 3.26
N GLN A 100 -11.11 18.48 3.55
CA GLN A 100 -11.34 19.29 4.76
C GLN A 100 -12.20 20.53 4.48
N ASN A 101 -12.00 21.17 3.33
CA ASN A 101 -12.68 22.42 2.99
C ASN A 101 -13.86 22.20 2.02
N GLY A 102 -14.04 20.99 1.50
CA GLY A 102 -15.11 20.66 0.56
C GLY A 102 -14.97 21.36 -0.79
N VAL A 103 -13.74 21.77 -1.16
CA VAL A 103 -13.48 22.45 -2.43
C VAL A 103 -13.62 21.45 -3.57
N THR A 104 -14.39 21.81 -4.59
CA THR A 104 -14.53 20.98 -5.81
C THR A 104 -13.56 21.46 -6.87
N TYR A 105 -12.75 20.55 -7.40
CA TYR A 105 -11.90 20.82 -8.56
C TYR A 105 -12.46 20.13 -9.81
N PRO A 106 -12.26 20.71 -10.99
CA PRO A 106 -12.53 20.02 -12.24
C PRO A 106 -11.72 18.71 -12.31
N ASP A 107 -12.37 17.63 -12.74
CA ASP A 107 -11.76 16.30 -12.91
C ASP A 107 -11.13 15.70 -11.63
N VAL A 108 -11.55 16.14 -10.45
CA VAL A 108 -11.16 15.53 -9.17
C VAL A 108 -12.40 15.07 -8.41
N THR A 109 -12.48 13.79 -8.10
CA THR A 109 -13.66 13.18 -7.48
C THR A 109 -13.28 12.29 -6.31
N VAL A 110 -13.91 12.48 -5.15
CA VAL A 110 -13.79 11.53 -4.02
C VAL A 110 -14.58 10.27 -4.35
N LEU A 111 -13.93 9.12 -4.32
CA LEU A 111 -14.53 7.83 -4.63
C LEU A 111 -15.05 7.15 -3.36
N ASP A 112 -16.29 6.67 -3.42
CA ASP A 112 -16.81 5.74 -2.41
C ASP A 112 -16.08 4.38 -2.49
N SER A 113 -15.90 3.74 -1.34
CA SER A 113 -15.19 2.46 -1.22
C SER A 113 -15.79 1.34 -2.08
N GLN A 114 -17.10 1.35 -2.31
CA GLN A 114 -17.83 0.34 -3.08
C GLN A 114 -18.23 0.82 -4.48
N SER A 115 -17.86 2.06 -4.86
CA SER A 115 -18.12 2.58 -6.19
C SER A 115 -17.45 1.73 -7.27
N MET A 116 -18.07 1.69 -8.46
CA MET A 116 -17.50 1.10 -9.68
C MET A 116 -17.01 2.23 -10.56
N PRO A 117 -15.75 2.69 -10.39
CA PRO A 117 -15.33 3.99 -10.90
C PRO A 117 -15.26 4.03 -12.44
N VAL A 118 -15.12 2.89 -13.11
CA VAL A 118 -15.16 2.81 -14.58
C VAL A 118 -16.58 2.99 -15.14
N LEU A 119 -17.61 2.53 -14.41
CA LEU A 119 -19.00 2.60 -14.85
C LEU A 119 -19.73 3.84 -14.34
N HIS A 120 -19.48 4.21 -13.09
CA HIS A 120 -20.23 5.22 -12.36
C HIS A 120 -19.52 6.58 -12.31
N GLN A 121 -18.23 6.62 -12.66
CA GLN A 121 -17.41 7.83 -12.57
C GLN A 121 -16.65 8.05 -13.89
N SER A 122 -16.07 9.23 -14.05
CA SER A 122 -15.31 9.64 -15.23
C SER A 122 -13.88 9.05 -15.30
N MET A 123 -13.68 7.83 -14.79
CA MET A 123 -12.38 7.16 -14.86
C MET A 123 -12.04 6.87 -16.32
N SER A 124 -10.89 7.37 -16.76
CA SER A 124 -10.41 7.22 -18.14
C SER A 124 -8.94 6.83 -18.17
N PRO A 125 -8.43 6.32 -19.32
CA PRO A 125 -7.03 5.94 -19.42
C PRO A 125 -6.11 7.10 -19.04
N GLY A 126 -5.14 6.81 -18.18
CA GLY A 126 -4.25 7.83 -17.66
C GLY A 126 -4.81 8.59 -16.46
N SER A 127 -6.00 8.29 -15.93
CA SER A 127 -6.40 8.76 -14.60
C SER A 127 -5.44 8.26 -13.49
N GLU A 128 -5.52 8.88 -12.32
CA GLU A 128 -4.78 8.48 -11.12
C GLU A 128 -5.71 8.38 -9.92
N ILE A 129 -5.63 7.28 -9.16
CA ILE A 129 -6.25 7.19 -7.83
C ILE A 129 -5.18 7.55 -6.81
N VAL A 130 -5.47 8.58 -6.02
CA VAL A 130 -4.67 9.01 -4.88
C VAL A 130 -5.28 8.46 -3.61
N ILE A 131 -4.46 7.78 -2.82
CA ILE A 131 -4.81 7.23 -1.51
C ILE A 131 -4.35 8.21 -0.44
N PHE A 132 -5.29 8.64 0.41
CA PHE A 132 -5.03 9.55 1.51
C PHE A 132 -5.48 8.92 2.84
N GLY A 133 -4.56 8.86 3.81
CA GLY A 133 -4.76 8.21 5.12
C GLY A 133 -3.54 7.39 5.54
N GLU A 134 -3.44 7.04 6.82
CA GLU A 134 -2.27 6.31 7.37
C GLU A 134 -2.28 4.81 7.03
N VAL A 135 -1.90 4.45 5.81
CA VAL A 135 -1.67 3.04 5.46
C VAL A 135 -0.36 2.56 6.07
N LYS A 136 -0.42 1.60 7.00
CA LYS A 136 0.76 1.07 7.71
C LYS A 136 1.24 -0.22 7.09
N PHE A 137 2.50 -0.26 6.75
CA PHE A 137 3.20 -1.44 6.27
C PHE A 137 4.25 -1.90 7.28
N GLU A 138 4.80 -3.11 7.08
CA GLU A 138 5.80 -3.69 7.99
C GLU A 138 7.06 -2.82 8.07
N SER A 139 7.46 -2.20 6.96
CA SER A 139 8.61 -1.29 6.93
C SER A 139 8.44 -0.02 7.77
N ASP A 140 7.20 0.37 8.07
CA ASP A 140 6.88 1.55 8.90
C ASP A 140 6.84 1.22 10.39
N LEU A 141 6.77 -0.07 10.74
CA LEU A 141 6.84 -0.48 12.12
C LEU A 141 8.24 -0.19 12.68
N PRO A 142 8.36 0.17 13.97
CA PRO A 142 9.66 0.34 14.59
C PRO A 142 10.48 -0.95 14.39
N LYS A 143 11.60 -0.82 13.68
CA LYS A 143 12.47 -1.96 13.40
C LYS A 143 12.94 -2.55 14.72
N LYS A 144 12.76 -3.85 14.90
CA LYS A 144 13.18 -4.55 16.12
C LYS A 144 14.57 -5.14 15.92
N CYS A 145 15.38 -5.16 16.97
CA CYS A 145 16.65 -5.84 16.95
C CYS A 145 16.44 -7.36 16.83
N PHE A 146 17.15 -8.04 15.92
CA PHE A 146 17.10 -9.50 15.78
C PHE A 146 17.25 -10.26 17.11
N ALA A 147 18.09 -9.79 18.03
CA ALA A 147 18.23 -10.42 19.34
C ALA A 147 16.94 -10.47 20.18
N GLY A 148 15.98 -9.57 19.95
CA GLY A 148 14.65 -9.61 20.58
C GLY A 148 13.61 -10.39 19.77
N LEU A 149 13.87 -10.63 18.48
CA LEU A 149 13.01 -11.39 17.57
C LEU A 149 13.36 -12.87 17.46
N TYR A 150 14.51 -13.28 18.00
CA TYR A 150 15.04 -14.62 17.83
C TYR A 150 14.13 -15.67 18.46
N ILE A 151 13.69 -16.64 17.66
CA ILE A 151 12.91 -17.79 18.10
C ILE A 151 13.78 -19.05 17.91
N LYS A 152 14.05 -19.75 19.02
CA LYS A 152 15.02 -20.86 19.05
C LYS A 152 14.66 -22.04 18.15
N GLU A 153 13.38 -22.25 17.89
CA GLU A 153 12.84 -23.40 17.16
C GLU A 153 12.48 -23.08 15.70
N GLU A 154 12.72 -21.85 15.25
CA GLU A 154 12.41 -21.41 13.89
C GLU A 154 13.70 -21.29 13.07
N ASP A 155 13.67 -21.79 11.83
CA ASP A 155 14.79 -21.65 10.91
C ASP A 155 14.82 -20.24 10.31
N GLN A 156 15.40 -19.31 11.08
CA GLN A 156 15.50 -17.90 10.72
C GLN A 156 16.81 -17.66 9.97
N ILE A 157 16.77 -16.90 8.88
CA ILE A 157 17.97 -16.49 8.15
C ILE A 157 18.21 -15.00 8.41
N VAL A 158 19.43 -14.63 8.79
CA VAL A 158 19.76 -13.24 9.07
C VAL A 158 21.14 -12.85 8.55
N ASP A 159 21.25 -11.57 8.17
CA ASP A 159 22.52 -10.97 7.76
C ASP A 159 23.14 -10.18 8.92
N TYR A 160 24.46 -10.36 9.07
CA TYR A 160 25.29 -9.68 10.03
C TYR A 160 26.30 -8.76 9.36
N PHE A 161 26.58 -7.65 10.04
CA PHE A 161 27.45 -6.60 9.58
C PHE A 161 28.52 -6.25 10.64
N ILE A 162 29.63 -5.67 10.18
CA ILE A 162 30.66 -5.04 11.00
C ILE A 162 30.48 -3.53 10.92
N CYS A 163 30.47 -2.84 12.06
CA CYS A 163 30.59 -1.39 12.10
C CYS A 163 32.03 -1.01 12.42
N GLN A 164 32.72 -0.40 11.46
CA GLN A 164 34.10 0.06 11.65
C GLN A 164 34.17 1.25 12.61
N SER A 165 33.20 2.16 12.55
CA SER A 165 33.13 3.32 13.44
C SER A 165 32.96 2.93 14.91
N CYS A 166 32.28 1.82 15.21
CA CYS A 166 32.12 1.30 16.56
C CYS A 166 33.08 0.15 16.90
N ASN A 167 33.81 -0.37 15.91
CA ASN A 167 34.60 -1.60 15.99
C ASN A 167 33.82 -2.81 16.52
N PHE A 168 32.55 -2.96 16.14
CA PHE A 168 31.71 -4.10 16.54
C PHE A 168 31.46 -5.03 15.37
N LYS A 169 31.49 -6.34 15.64
CA LYS A 169 31.05 -7.41 14.72
C LYS A 169 29.66 -7.89 15.13
N TRP A 170 28.97 -8.67 14.29
CA TRP A 170 27.64 -9.24 14.60
C TRP A 170 26.54 -8.20 14.87
N ILE A 171 26.41 -7.22 13.98
CA ILE A 171 25.30 -6.27 13.99
C ILE A 171 24.23 -6.78 13.04
N CYS A 172 23.00 -6.99 13.52
CA CYS A 172 21.90 -7.38 12.65
C CYS A 172 21.47 -6.23 11.72
N ARG A 173 20.84 -6.56 10.59
CA ARG A 173 20.36 -5.58 9.59
C ARG A 173 19.58 -4.40 10.20
N SER A 174 18.63 -4.65 11.10
CA SER A 174 17.88 -3.58 11.78
C SER A 174 18.76 -2.61 12.56
N CYS A 175 19.75 -3.14 13.30
CA CYS A 175 20.67 -2.29 14.08
C CYS A 175 21.59 -1.49 13.16
N MET A 176 22.02 -2.06 12.03
CA MET A 176 22.80 -1.34 11.02
C MET A 176 22.03 -0.11 10.53
N GLU A 177 20.78 -0.29 10.13
CA GLU A 177 19.99 0.76 9.48
C GLU A 177 19.56 1.88 10.43
N VAL A 178 19.34 1.55 11.71
CA VAL A 178 18.82 2.50 12.71
C VAL A 178 19.89 2.96 13.70
N CYS A 179 20.53 2.03 14.43
CA CYS A 179 21.47 2.37 15.49
C CYS A 179 22.82 2.85 14.95
N HIS A 180 23.20 2.40 13.76
CA HIS A 180 24.47 2.71 13.12
C HIS A 180 24.28 3.51 11.83
N LYS A 181 23.17 4.25 11.73
CA LYS A 181 22.90 5.13 10.60
C LYS A 181 24.03 6.16 10.46
N GLY A 182 24.66 6.21 9.29
CA GLY A 182 25.79 7.11 9.01
C GLY A 182 27.16 6.58 9.45
N HIS A 183 27.26 5.37 9.99
CA HIS A 183 28.55 4.74 10.27
C HIS A 183 29.09 4.00 9.03
N VAL A 184 30.39 3.71 9.05
CA VAL A 184 31.01 2.85 8.04
C VAL A 184 30.70 1.39 8.39
N ILE A 185 29.87 0.76 7.56
CA ILE A 185 29.38 -0.61 7.74
C ILE A 185 29.88 -1.50 6.60
N GLN A 186 30.28 -2.72 6.93
CA GLN A 186 30.63 -3.75 5.95
C GLN A 186 29.84 -5.04 6.21
N PRO A 187 29.43 -5.76 5.15
CA PRO A 187 28.90 -7.12 5.29
C PRO A 187 29.88 -8.01 6.05
N TYR A 188 29.39 -8.78 7.02
CA TYR A 188 30.20 -9.72 7.79
C TYR A 188 29.88 -11.16 7.42
N ILE A 189 28.63 -11.57 7.66
CA ILE A 189 28.13 -12.91 7.38
C ILE A 189 26.72 -12.74 6.81
N MET A 190 26.52 -13.25 5.61
CA MET A 190 25.24 -13.16 4.90
C MET A 190 24.54 -14.52 4.95
N ASN A 191 23.21 -14.50 5.01
CA ASN A 191 22.37 -15.69 5.08
C ASN A 191 22.77 -16.65 6.23
N PHE A 192 23.06 -16.11 7.41
CA PHE A 192 23.42 -16.91 8.57
C PHE A 192 22.18 -17.54 9.21
N HIS A 193 22.27 -18.83 9.55
CA HIS A 193 21.30 -19.55 10.36
C HIS A 193 21.74 -19.49 11.84
N PRO A 194 21.12 -18.62 12.67
CA PRO A 194 21.55 -18.40 14.03
C PRO A 194 21.03 -19.48 14.98
N SER A 195 21.93 -20.02 15.80
CA SER A 195 21.59 -20.94 16.90
C SER A 195 21.35 -20.24 18.24
N TRP A 196 21.41 -18.90 18.28
CA TRP A 196 21.05 -18.07 19.42
C TRP A 196 20.68 -16.64 18.98
N ALA A 197 20.19 -15.82 19.91
CA ALA A 197 19.91 -14.40 19.71
C ALA A 197 21.20 -13.57 19.49
N CYS A 198 21.80 -13.63 18.31
CA CYS A 198 23.02 -12.88 18.00
C CYS A 198 22.70 -11.43 17.61
N CYS A 199 23.02 -10.47 18.47
CA CYS A 199 23.30 -9.09 18.04
C CYS A 199 24.18 -8.41 19.09
N TYR A 200 25.28 -7.81 18.67
CA TYR A 200 26.22 -7.18 19.61
C TYR A 200 25.85 -5.74 19.95
N CYS A 201 24.94 -5.12 19.20
CA CYS A 201 24.50 -3.76 19.48
C CYS A 201 23.77 -3.66 20.86
N PRO A 202 22.85 -4.59 21.23
CA PRO A 202 22.33 -4.66 22.59
C PRO A 202 23.38 -5.05 23.64
N LYS A 203 24.25 -6.00 23.33
CA LYS A 203 25.31 -6.44 24.25
C LYS A 203 26.21 -5.28 24.69
N ASN A 204 26.50 -4.35 23.77
CA ASN A 204 27.38 -3.21 24.01
C ASN A 204 26.65 -1.91 24.42
N LYS A 205 25.37 -1.96 24.81
CA LYS A 205 24.61 -0.76 25.26
C LYS A 205 24.48 0.35 24.21
N LYS A 206 24.58 0.03 22.92
CA LYS A 206 24.44 0.99 21.80
C LYS A 206 23.15 0.85 20.99
N CYS A 207 22.39 -0.22 21.23
CA CYS A 207 21.11 -0.44 20.55
C CYS A 207 20.03 0.49 21.11
N ILE A 208 19.48 1.34 20.23
CA ILE A 208 18.34 2.23 20.49
C ILE A 208 17.00 1.62 20.08
N ILE A 209 17.01 0.52 19.31
CA ILE A 209 15.83 -0.20 18.82
C ILE A 209 15.49 -1.44 19.66
N ARG A 210 15.90 -1.44 20.93
CA ARG A 210 15.56 -2.55 21.82
C ARG A 210 14.05 -2.55 22.00
N GLU A 211 13.46 -3.72 21.85
CA GLU A 211 12.23 -4.00 22.58
C GLU A 211 12.57 -4.22 24.05
#